data_AF-A0A3A1NPP8-F1
#
_entry.id   AF-A0A3A1NPP8-F1
#
_cell.length_a   1.000
_cell.length_b   1.000
_cell.length_c   1.000
_cell.angle_alpha   90.00
_cell.angle_beta   90.00
_cell.angle_gamma   90.00
#
_symmetry.space_group_name_H-M   'P 1'
#
loop_
_entity.id
_entity.type
_entity.pdbx_description
1 polymer ?
#
loop_
_entity_poly.entity_id
_entity_poly.type
_entity_poly.pdbx_seq_one_letter_code
_entity_poly.pdbx_strand_id
1 'polypeptide(L)'
;MKVSKIENYTFRFFFLFYVFFVVGCSSDDSKNLFDCCNSEIDGNVNNLPDPPDGEERQNIEVFNVITPNGDGINDFWIVQNLYLYPNNTVEIFNSNNKLVFSTDGYHSNGEIFPTEDISEGTYRYKIVIENEDVFLLQGYLCVITNPNNFRPGPGCNPLSLQDPFLQ
;
A
#
# COMPACT_ATOMS: atom_id res chain seq x y z
N MET A 1 -5.10 -33.91 -66.37
CA MET A 1 -4.08 -34.94 -66.67
C MET A 1 -2.99 -34.81 -65.62
N LYS A 2 -2.89 -35.74 -64.64
CA LYS A 2 -1.98 -36.91 -64.63
C LYS A 2 -0.54 -36.46 -64.97
N VAL A 3 0.48 -36.60 -64.11
CA VAL A 3 0.86 -37.80 -63.35
C VAL A 3 1.74 -37.43 -62.14
N SER A 4 1.51 -38.20 -61.08
CA SER A 4 2.25 -38.43 -59.84
C SER A 4 3.62 -39.10 -59.98
N LYS A 5 4.59 -38.70 -59.15
CA LYS A 5 5.50 -39.57 -58.36
C LYS A 5 6.29 -38.65 -57.42
N ILE A 6 6.46 -38.98 -56.14
CA ILE A 6 7.59 -39.75 -55.63
C ILE A 6 7.20 -40.41 -54.29
N GLU A 7 7.89 -41.51 -54.02
CA GLU A 7 7.51 -42.66 -53.22
C GLU A 7 7.81 -42.54 -51.72
N ASN A 8 7.27 -43.50 -50.97
CA ASN A 8 7.22 -43.67 -49.52
C ASN A 8 8.60 -43.67 -48.82
N TYR A 9 8.66 -43.11 -47.60
CA TYR A 9 9.62 -43.58 -46.59
C TYR A 9 9.02 -43.56 -45.18
N THR A 10 8.68 -44.76 -44.72
CA THR A 10 8.36 -45.11 -43.34
C THR A 10 9.56 -44.89 -42.42
N PHE A 11 9.46 -44.05 -41.39
CA PHE A 11 10.32 -44.18 -40.22
C PHE A 11 9.61 -43.74 -38.94
N ARG A 12 9.36 -44.73 -38.08
CA ARG A 12 8.73 -44.62 -36.77
C ARG A 12 9.60 -43.76 -35.85
N PHE A 13 9.10 -42.60 -35.39
CA PHE A 13 9.70 -41.87 -34.27
C PHE A 13 9.26 -42.49 -32.95
N PHE A 14 9.90 -43.60 -32.60
CA PHE A 14 10.03 -44.06 -31.22
C PHE A 14 11.49 -43.82 -30.86
N PHE A 15 11.80 -42.70 -30.21
CA PHE A 15 13.03 -42.58 -29.42
C PHE A 15 12.80 -41.59 -28.28
N LEU A 16 12.54 -42.18 -27.11
CA LEU A 16 12.66 -41.59 -25.79
C LEU A 16 14.06 -40.95 -25.66
N PHE A 17 14.11 -39.63 -25.79
CA PHE A 17 15.22 -38.77 -25.41
C PHE A 17 14.49 -37.47 -25.01
N TYR A 18 14.60 -36.93 -23.81
CA TYR A 18 15.69 -36.97 -22.88
C TYR A 18 15.14 -36.31 -21.61
N VAL A 19 15.14 -37.03 -20.49
CA VAL A 19 14.98 -36.42 -19.16
C VAL A 19 16.16 -35.48 -19.01
N PHE A 20 15.95 -34.16 -19.14
CA PHE A 20 16.97 -33.18 -18.81
C PHE A 20 16.51 -32.27 -17.68
N PHE A 21 17.07 -32.63 -16.52
CA PHE A 21 17.35 -31.81 -15.35
C PHE A 21 16.15 -31.21 -14.63
N VAL A 22 15.66 -32.03 -13.68
CA VAL A 22 15.54 -31.59 -12.29
C VAL A 22 16.61 -30.54 -11.97
N VAL A 23 16.21 -29.27 -11.95
CA VAL A 23 16.81 -28.33 -10.99
C VAL A 23 16.15 -28.68 -9.66
N GLY A 24 16.74 -29.68 -9.00
CA GLY A 24 16.59 -29.83 -7.57
C GLY A 24 17.21 -28.59 -6.94
N CYS A 25 16.45 -27.87 -6.14
CA CYS A 25 17.03 -26.85 -5.29
C CYS A 25 17.91 -27.60 -4.27
N SER A 26 19.20 -27.29 -4.27
CA SER A 26 20.16 -27.85 -3.32
C SER A 26 19.88 -27.24 -1.96
N SER A 27 19.34 -28.05 -1.05
CA SER A 27 19.26 -27.73 0.36
C SER A 27 20.64 -27.92 0.98
N ASP A 28 21.33 -26.83 1.31
CA ASP A 28 22.33 -26.80 2.38
C ASP A 28 22.24 -25.44 3.09
N ASP A 29 22.32 -25.51 4.42
CA ASP A 29 21.66 -24.60 5.36
C ASP A 29 22.28 -23.21 5.51
N SER A 30 21.51 -22.16 5.18
CA SER A 30 21.28 -21.06 6.13
C SER A 30 19.93 -20.37 5.86
N LYS A 31 18.88 -20.92 6.48
CA LYS A 31 17.58 -20.29 6.80
C LYS A 31 16.90 -19.52 5.65
N ASN A 32 16.01 -20.24 4.97
CA ASN A 32 14.88 -19.76 4.15
C ASN A 32 15.24 -18.90 2.93
N LEU A 33 15.84 -19.53 1.93
CA LEU A 33 16.06 -18.96 0.58
C LEU A 33 14.85 -19.18 -0.38
N PHE A 34 13.69 -19.54 0.17
CA PHE A 34 12.38 -19.35 -0.46
C PHE A 34 11.50 -18.50 0.46
N ASP A 35 12.01 -17.31 0.77
CA ASP A 35 11.22 -16.19 1.28
C ASP A 35 11.09 -15.10 0.20
N CYS A 36 10.88 -15.49 -1.05
CA CYS A 36 10.73 -14.54 -2.16
C CYS A 36 9.29 -14.08 -2.36
N CYS A 37 8.34 -14.49 -1.50
CA CYS A 37 6.94 -14.04 -1.45
C CYS A 37 6.24 -14.65 -0.20
N ASN A 38 6.68 -14.38 1.03
CA ASN A 38 5.74 -14.32 2.16
C ASN A 38 6.33 -13.76 3.46
N SER A 39 6.07 -12.49 3.73
CA SER A 39 5.55 -12.09 5.05
C SER A 39 5.04 -10.66 4.96
N GLU A 40 3.71 -10.53 4.94
CA GLU A 40 2.96 -9.27 4.93
C GLU A 40 3.24 -8.38 3.72
N ILE A 41 2.48 -8.61 2.63
CA ILE A 41 2.20 -7.50 1.70
C ILE A 41 1.30 -6.54 2.48
N ASP A 42 1.89 -5.69 3.32
CA ASP A 42 1.38 -4.33 3.38
C ASP A 42 1.49 -3.82 1.93
N GLY A 43 0.44 -3.22 1.41
CA GLY A 43 0.44 -2.83 0.00
C GLY A 43 1.35 -1.64 -0.27
N ASN A 44 2.39 -1.40 0.54
CA ASN A 44 3.13 -0.15 0.57
C ASN A 44 4.37 -0.22 -0.33
N VAL A 45 4.63 0.87 -1.04
CA VAL A 45 5.74 1.03 -1.98
C VAL A 45 6.34 2.41 -1.74
N ASN A 46 7.63 2.47 -1.39
CA ASN A 46 8.33 3.73 -1.18
C ASN A 46 9.39 3.99 -2.27
N ASN A 47 8.95 4.59 -3.37
CA ASN A 47 9.82 5.01 -4.47
C ASN A 47 9.89 6.55 -4.59
N LEU A 48 9.78 7.27 -3.45
CA LEU A 48 9.98 8.72 -3.48
C LEU A 48 11.44 9.04 -3.81
N PRO A 49 11.69 10.07 -4.63
CA PRO A 49 13.05 10.47 -5.00
C PRO A 49 13.86 10.84 -3.75
N ASP A 50 15.13 10.46 -3.76
CA ASP A 50 16.08 10.93 -2.75
C ASP A 50 16.20 12.46 -2.78
N PRO A 51 16.32 13.11 -1.63
CA PRO A 51 16.58 14.54 -1.59
C PRO A 51 17.95 14.86 -2.21
N PRO A 52 18.09 16.02 -2.88
CA PRO A 52 19.37 16.46 -3.40
C PRO A 52 20.38 16.70 -2.25
N ASP A 53 21.66 16.40 -2.50
CA ASP A 53 22.81 16.79 -1.66
C ASP A 53 22.86 16.27 -0.21
N GLY A 54 22.41 15.04 0.03
CA GLY A 54 22.64 14.36 1.32
C GLY A 54 21.81 14.89 2.48
N GLU A 55 20.74 15.63 2.19
CA GLU A 55 19.70 15.95 3.15
C GLU A 55 18.94 14.67 3.58
N GLU A 56 18.26 14.73 4.73
CA GLU A 56 17.44 13.62 5.19
C GLU A 56 16.15 13.50 4.36
N ARG A 57 15.75 12.27 4.02
CA ARG A 57 14.47 12.01 3.35
C ARG A 57 13.32 12.55 4.20
N GLN A 58 12.52 13.44 3.64
CA GLN A 58 11.27 13.86 4.26
C GLN A 58 10.21 12.78 4.04
N ASN A 59 10.22 11.78 4.92
CA ASN A 59 9.25 10.69 4.86
C ASN A 59 7.83 11.22 5.03
N ILE A 60 6.90 10.61 4.30
CA ILE A 60 5.47 10.84 4.51
C ILE A 60 5.06 10.08 5.76
N GLU A 61 4.66 10.81 6.79
CA GLU A 61 4.23 10.25 8.07
C GLU A 61 2.74 10.47 8.26
N VAL A 62 2.04 9.40 8.64
CA VAL A 62 0.59 9.41 8.84
C VAL A 62 0.29 9.35 10.33
N PHE A 63 -0.39 10.39 10.83
CA PHE A 63 -0.98 10.37 12.15
C PHE A 63 -2.29 9.59 12.08
N ASN A 64 -2.28 8.38 12.62
CA ASN A 64 -3.34 7.40 12.42
C ASN A 64 -4.50 7.51 13.42
N VAL A 65 -4.60 8.61 14.18
CA VAL A 65 -5.69 8.84 15.13
C VAL A 65 -6.21 10.27 14.99
N ILE A 66 -7.54 10.41 14.94
CA ILE A 66 -8.24 11.69 15.07
C ILE A 66 -9.31 11.62 16.15
N THR A 67 -9.47 12.73 16.86
CA THR A 67 -10.47 12.96 17.90
C THR A 67 -11.23 14.25 17.59
N PRO A 68 -12.16 14.26 16.61
CA PRO A 68 -12.85 15.47 16.17
C PRO A 68 -13.89 15.92 17.20
N ASN A 69 -13.41 16.47 18.32
CA ASN A 69 -14.19 16.90 19.47
C ASN A 69 -14.13 18.43 19.67
N GLY A 70 -13.28 19.14 18.89
CA GLY A 70 -13.13 20.58 18.89
C GLY A 70 -12.24 21.13 20.01
N ASP A 71 -11.39 20.31 20.63
CA ASP A 71 -10.43 20.75 21.65
C ASP A 71 -9.09 21.25 21.09
N GLY A 72 -8.90 21.15 19.78
CA GLY A 72 -7.71 21.54 19.04
C GLY A 72 -6.63 20.46 18.95
N ILE A 73 -6.84 19.28 19.55
CA ILE A 73 -5.87 18.18 19.62
C ILE A 73 -6.39 17.02 18.76
N ASN A 74 -5.60 16.59 17.77
CA ASN A 74 -5.96 15.54 16.81
C ASN A 74 -7.34 15.74 16.15
N ASP A 75 -7.85 16.97 16.05
CA ASP A 75 -9.17 17.25 15.49
C ASP A 75 -9.26 16.92 13.99
N PHE A 76 -8.14 16.99 13.28
CA PHE A 76 -8.05 16.80 11.83
C PHE A 76 -7.06 15.70 11.47
N TRP A 77 -7.32 15.00 10.35
CA TRP A 77 -6.39 14.01 9.86
C TRP A 77 -5.23 14.65 9.10
N ILE A 78 -4.02 14.47 9.65
CA ILE A 78 -2.80 15.08 9.16
C ILE A 78 -1.88 13.99 8.60
N VAL A 79 -1.37 14.28 7.41
CA VAL A 79 -0.31 13.49 6.77
C VAL A 79 0.87 14.43 6.55
N GLN A 80 1.90 14.27 7.37
CA GLN A 80 3.08 15.11 7.32
C GLN A 80 3.86 14.91 6.03
N ASN A 81 4.43 16.01 5.52
CA ASN A 81 5.19 16.09 4.27
C ASN A 81 4.41 15.77 2.97
N LEU A 82 3.13 15.36 3.06
CA LEU A 82 2.32 15.11 1.86
C LEU A 82 2.09 16.36 1.01
N TYR A 83 2.10 17.56 1.64
CA TYR A 83 1.96 18.85 0.96
C TYR A 83 3.09 19.14 -0.06
N LEU A 84 4.23 18.45 0.04
CA LEU A 84 5.34 18.55 -0.92
C LEU A 84 5.03 17.86 -2.25
N TYR A 85 4.00 17.02 -2.27
CA TYR A 85 3.56 16.23 -3.40
C TYR A 85 2.14 16.66 -3.81
N PRO A 86 1.98 17.81 -4.48
CA PRO A 86 0.64 18.33 -4.82
C PRO A 86 -0.16 17.43 -5.77
N ASN A 87 0.52 16.55 -6.51
CA ASN A 87 -0.10 15.52 -7.35
C ASN A 87 -0.25 14.19 -6.58
N ASN A 88 -0.80 14.25 -5.37
CA ASN A 88 -1.15 13.07 -4.59
C ASN A 88 -2.62 12.71 -4.79
N THR A 89 -2.98 11.44 -4.63
CA THR A 89 -4.38 10.99 -4.53
C THR A 89 -4.57 10.34 -3.18
N VAL A 90 -5.62 10.75 -2.46
CA VAL A 90 -5.97 10.21 -1.16
C VAL A 90 -7.38 9.62 -1.24
N GLU A 91 -7.52 8.38 -0.82
CA GLU A 91 -8.79 7.66 -0.72
C GLU A 91 -8.96 7.15 0.72
N ILE A 92 -10.15 7.33 1.28
CA ILE A 92 -10.49 6.81 2.62
C ILE A 92 -11.76 5.96 2.52
N PHE A 93 -11.69 4.80 3.13
CA PHE A 93 -12.73 3.79 3.18
C PHE A 93 -13.17 3.58 4.63
N ASN A 94 -14.47 3.38 4.86
CA ASN A 94 -14.95 2.96 6.17
C ASN A 94 -14.65 1.46 6.43
N SER A 95 -15.03 0.98 7.61
CA SER A 95 -14.86 -0.42 8.02
C SER A 95 -15.52 -1.47 7.11
N ASN A 96 -16.53 -1.07 6.32
CA ASN A 96 -17.19 -1.92 5.34
C ASN A 96 -16.54 -1.85 3.94
N ASN A 97 -15.33 -1.28 3.83
CA ASN A 97 -14.61 -1.02 2.58
C ASN A 97 -15.38 -0.11 1.59
N LYS A 98 -16.33 0.70 2.07
CA LYS A 98 -17.01 1.70 1.23
C LYS A 98 -16.16 2.97 1.20
N LEU A 99 -15.87 3.49 0.00
CA LEU A 99 -15.24 4.79 -0.20
C LEU A 99 -16.11 5.89 0.42
N VAL A 100 -15.53 6.67 1.33
CA VAL A 100 -16.21 7.79 2.03
C VAL A 100 -15.59 9.14 1.71
N PHE A 101 -14.35 9.17 1.25
CA PHE A 101 -13.66 10.38 0.85
C PHE A 101 -12.62 10.04 -0.22
N SER A 102 -12.48 10.92 -1.21
CA SER A 102 -11.44 10.85 -2.23
C SER A 102 -11.11 12.25 -2.71
N THR A 103 -9.83 12.54 -2.87
CA THR A 103 -9.38 13.82 -3.44
C THR A 103 -8.04 13.67 -4.15
N ASP A 104 -7.81 14.57 -5.10
CA ASP A 104 -6.54 14.80 -5.73
C ASP A 104 -5.92 16.08 -5.16
N GLY A 105 -4.69 15.98 -4.68
CA GLY A 105 -3.92 17.05 -4.05
C GLY A 105 -4.35 17.35 -2.61
N TYR A 106 -4.52 16.32 -1.78
CA TYR A 106 -4.80 16.45 -0.34
C TYR A 106 -3.82 17.43 0.30
N HIS A 107 -4.31 18.30 1.20
CA HIS A 107 -3.63 19.48 1.76
C HIS A 107 -3.31 20.58 0.74
N SER A 108 -2.60 20.26 -0.36
CA SER A 108 -2.10 21.26 -1.32
C SER A 108 -3.20 22.07 -2.00
N ASN A 109 -4.37 21.47 -2.24
CA ASN A 109 -5.53 22.10 -2.86
C ASN A 109 -6.55 22.62 -1.83
N GLY A 110 -6.23 22.59 -0.53
CA GLY A 110 -7.16 22.93 0.57
C GLY A 110 -8.16 21.82 0.90
N GLU A 111 -8.13 20.70 0.18
CA GLU A 111 -8.97 19.53 0.44
C GLU A 111 -8.41 18.70 1.61
N ILE A 112 -9.25 18.45 2.60
CA ILE A 112 -8.93 17.66 3.80
C ILE A 112 -10.07 16.69 4.12
N PHE A 113 -9.77 15.65 4.91
CA PHE A 113 -10.78 14.69 5.32
C PHE A 113 -11.79 15.37 6.26
N PRO A 114 -13.11 15.30 5.97
CA PRO A 114 -14.12 15.95 6.79
C PRO A 114 -14.22 15.32 8.19
N THR A 115 -14.36 16.18 9.18
CA THR A 115 -14.44 15.81 10.60
C THR A 115 -15.85 16.01 11.16
N GLU A 116 -16.72 16.71 10.43
CA GLU A 116 -18.14 16.87 10.75
C GLU A 116 -18.93 15.60 10.41
N ASP A 117 -19.85 15.22 11.31
CA ASP A 117 -20.78 14.07 11.15
C ASP A 117 -20.12 12.72 10.80
N ILE A 118 -18.84 12.55 11.17
CA ILE A 118 -18.13 11.29 10.98
C ILE A 118 -18.46 10.27 12.08
N SER A 119 -18.72 9.04 11.67
CA SER A 119 -18.94 7.94 12.62
C SER A 119 -17.63 7.51 13.29
N GLU A 120 -17.71 7.23 14.59
CA GLU A 120 -16.63 6.58 15.32
C GLU A 120 -16.31 5.20 14.71
N GLY A 121 -15.01 4.88 14.58
CA GLY A 121 -14.57 3.56 14.13
C GLY A 121 -13.19 3.55 13.49
N THR A 122 -12.92 2.46 12.77
CA THR A 122 -11.67 2.26 12.04
C THR A 122 -11.90 2.42 10.55
N TYR A 123 -11.14 3.32 9.96
CA TYR A 123 -11.11 3.62 8.53
C TYR A 123 -9.82 3.08 7.93
N ARG A 124 -9.81 2.91 6.62
CA ARG A 124 -8.62 2.58 5.85
C ARG A 124 -8.31 3.74 4.93
N TYR A 125 -7.04 4.13 4.85
CA TYR A 125 -6.59 5.12 3.88
C TYR A 125 -5.70 4.47 2.83
N LYS A 126 -5.65 5.10 1.66
CA LYS A 126 -4.72 4.82 0.57
C LYS A 126 -4.24 6.15 0.01
N ILE A 127 -2.93 6.33 -0.01
CA ILE A 127 -2.23 7.50 -0.53
C ILE A 127 -1.39 7.01 -1.70
N VAL A 128 -1.57 7.66 -2.85
CA VAL A 128 -0.82 7.39 -4.08
C VAL A 128 -0.14 8.68 -4.51
N ILE A 129 1.13 8.60 -4.90
CA ILE A 129 1.81 9.69 -5.59
C ILE A 129 2.38 9.09 -6.88
N GLU A 130 1.93 9.63 -8.01
CA GLU A 130 2.34 9.18 -9.34
C GLU A 130 3.35 10.18 -9.92
N ASN A 131 4.61 9.75 -10.04
CA ASN A 131 5.68 10.48 -10.74
C ASN A 131 6.27 9.56 -11.84
N GLU A 132 7.59 9.50 -11.98
CA GLU A 132 8.26 8.47 -12.81
C GLU A 132 8.05 7.07 -12.22
N ASP A 133 8.10 6.97 -10.89
CA ASP A 133 7.74 5.80 -10.11
C ASP A 133 6.52 6.08 -9.21
N VAL A 134 5.86 5.00 -8.77
CA VAL A 134 4.70 5.07 -7.89
C VAL A 134 5.13 4.94 -6.43
N PHE A 135 4.71 5.89 -5.60
CA PHE A 135 4.64 5.72 -4.15
C PHE A 135 3.22 5.31 -3.75
N LEU A 136 3.12 4.34 -2.86
CA LEU A 136 1.86 3.81 -2.33
C LEU A 136 2.00 3.65 -0.83
N LEU A 137 1.11 4.29 -0.06
CA LEU A 137 1.03 4.12 1.38
C LEU A 137 -0.42 3.85 1.78
N GLN A 138 -0.63 2.76 2.50
CA GLN A 138 -1.91 2.29 2.98
C GLN A 138 -1.79 1.97 4.47
N GLY A 139 -2.91 2.14 5.16
CA GLY A 139 -2.99 1.85 6.58
C GLY A 139 -4.38 2.11 7.13
N TYR A 140 -4.45 2.28 8.44
CA TYR A 140 -5.69 2.46 9.18
C TYR A 140 -5.71 3.82 9.86
N LEU A 141 -6.90 4.41 9.95
CA LEU A 141 -7.17 5.66 10.66
C LEU A 141 -8.23 5.38 11.74
N CYS A 142 -7.88 5.68 13.00
CA CYS A 142 -8.78 5.65 14.13
C CYS A 142 -9.55 6.97 14.20
N VAL A 143 -10.88 6.90 14.14
CA VAL A 143 -11.75 8.07 14.39
C VAL A 143 -12.44 7.83 15.72
N ILE A 144 -12.14 8.67 16.70
CA ILE A 144 -12.61 8.54 18.09
C ILE A 144 -13.42 9.78 18.45
N THR A 145 -14.76 9.68 18.45
CA THR A 145 -15.62 10.81 18.87
C THR A 145 -16.01 10.71 20.34
N ASN A 146 -15.99 9.49 20.91
CA ASN A 146 -16.24 9.27 22.33
C ASN A 146 -15.26 8.23 22.91
N PRO A 147 -14.16 8.69 23.54
CA PRO A 147 -13.11 7.81 24.06
C PRO A 147 -13.62 6.72 25.01
N ASN A 148 -14.72 6.97 25.74
CA ASN A 148 -15.26 6.01 26.71
C ASN A 148 -15.97 4.81 26.07
N ASN A 149 -16.44 4.95 24.83
CA ASN A 149 -17.17 3.91 24.11
C ASN A 149 -16.40 3.35 22.92
N PHE A 150 -15.21 3.89 22.65
CA PHE A 150 -14.39 3.48 21.53
C PHE A 150 -13.99 2.02 21.62
N ARG A 151 -14.27 1.27 20.54
CA ARG A 151 -13.81 -0.10 20.37
C ARG A 151 -12.88 -0.16 19.17
N PRO A 152 -11.56 -0.33 19.37
CA PRO A 152 -10.61 -0.37 18.26
C PRO A 152 -10.92 -1.54 17.33
N GLY A 153 -11.03 -1.24 16.04
CA GLY A 153 -11.01 -2.26 14.99
C GLY A 153 -9.59 -2.69 14.63
N PRO A 154 -9.43 -3.65 13.71
CA PRO A 154 -8.12 -4.11 13.25
C PRO A 154 -7.26 -2.96 12.72
N GLY A 155 -5.98 -2.92 13.12
CA GLY A 155 -5.02 -1.90 12.67
C GLY A 155 -5.18 -0.53 13.32
N CYS A 156 -6.20 -0.34 14.16
CA CYS A 156 -6.36 0.85 14.97
C CYS A 156 -5.82 0.62 16.39
N ASN A 157 -4.71 1.28 16.74
CA ASN A 157 -4.13 1.26 18.08
C ASN A 157 -4.18 2.67 18.70
N PRO A 158 -5.10 2.97 19.62
CA PRO A 158 -5.23 4.30 20.24
C PRO A 158 -4.01 4.75 21.05
N LEU A 159 -3.04 3.87 21.33
CA LEU A 159 -1.83 4.25 22.05
C LEU A 159 -0.85 5.07 21.21
N SER A 160 -1.12 5.27 19.90
CA SER A 160 -0.35 6.16 19.01
C SER A 160 -0.92 7.58 18.93
N LEU A 161 -1.60 8.06 19.98
CA LEU A 161 -2.14 9.42 20.13
C LEU A 161 -1.08 10.53 20.22
N GLN A 162 0.02 10.43 19.47
CA GLN A 162 0.97 11.53 19.39
C GLN A 162 0.35 12.63 18.51
N ASP A 163 0.09 13.79 19.09
CA ASP A 163 -0.42 14.93 18.32
C ASP A 163 0.71 15.51 17.46
N PRO A 164 0.49 15.68 16.14
CA PRO A 164 1.49 16.26 15.23
C PRO A 164 1.92 17.70 15.59
N PHE A 165 1.07 18.47 16.27
CA PHE A 165 1.33 19.85 16.67
C PHE A 165 2.03 19.98 18.02
N LEU A 166 2.25 18.87 18.75
CA LEU A 166 2.89 18.85 20.06
C LEU A 166 4.29 18.21 20.05
N GLN A 167 4.92 18.10 18.88
CA GLN A 167 6.26 17.52 18.69
C GLN A 167 7.39 18.55 18.75
#